data_AF-A0A9E4YU18-F1
#
_entry.id   AF-A0A9E4YU18-F1
#
_cell.length_a   1.000
_cell.length_b   1.000
_cell.length_c   1.000
_cell.angle_alpha   90.00
_cell.angle_beta   90.00
_cell.angle_gamma   90.00
#
_symmetry.space_group_name_H-M   'P 1'
#
loop_
_entity.id
_entity.type
_entity.pdbx_description
1 polymer ?
#
loop_
_entity_poly.entity_id
_entity_poly.type
_entity_poly.pdbx_seq_one_letter_code
_entity_poly.pdbx_strand_id
1 'polypeptide(L)'
;MGPLGHTVVSGAVAGGVWAATGSMPAAGIALGVGVLMDVDHLYDYYHRYVKREDGQIFVLLHAWEYSLVGLAVWAFVFLNPLLLGAVLGH
;
A
#
# COMPACT_ATOMS: atom_id res chain seq x y z
N MET A 1 2.05 -6.32 -10.51
CA MET A 1 1.33 -5.45 -11.47
C MET A 1 2.29 -4.33 -11.85
N GLY A 2 2.11 -3.60 -12.96
CA GLY A 2 3.01 -2.48 -13.28
C GLY A 2 2.51 -1.15 -12.69
N PRO A 3 3.31 -0.06 -12.72
CA PRO A 3 2.95 1.23 -12.11
C PRO A 3 1.58 1.80 -12.53
N LEU A 4 1.19 1.58 -13.80
CA LEU A 4 -0.12 1.98 -14.31
C LEU A 4 -1.27 1.21 -13.66
N GLY A 5 -1.09 -0.10 -13.44
CA GLY A 5 -2.10 -0.91 -12.79
C GLY A 5 -2.28 -0.49 -11.32
N HIS A 6 -1.16 -0.27 -10.61
CA HIS A 6 -1.19 0.22 -9.23
C HIS A 6 -1.94 1.55 -9.16
N THR A 7 -1.61 2.50 -10.04
CA THR A 7 -2.30 3.80 -10.11
C THR A 7 -3.81 3.67 -10.31
N VAL A 8 -4.27 2.82 -11.23
CA VAL A 8 -5.70 2.63 -11.50
C VAL A 8 -6.43 2.02 -10.30
N VAL A 9 -5.88 0.96 -9.72
CA VAL A 9 -6.49 0.30 -8.55
C VAL A 9 -6.49 1.24 -7.35
N SER A 10 -5.36 1.89 -7.06
CA SER A 10 -5.25 2.84 -5.95
C SER A 10 -6.16 4.05 -6.12
N GLY A 11 -6.41 4.52 -7.35
CA GLY A 11 -7.41 5.54 -7.63
C GLY A 11 -8.82 5.11 -7.25
N ALA A 12 -9.21 3.87 -7.60
CA ALA A 12 -10.51 3.32 -7.22
C ALA A 12 -10.64 3.15 -5.70
N VAL A 13 -9.61 2.63 -5.04
CA VAL A 13 -9.57 2.49 -3.57
C VAL A 13 -9.66 3.85 -2.90
N ALA A 14 -8.88 4.85 -3.33
CA ALA A 14 -8.91 6.20 -2.79
C ALA A 14 -10.30 6.84 -2.93
N GLY A 15 -10.96 6.65 -4.07
CA GLY A 15 -12.34 7.08 -4.27
C GLY A 15 -13.31 6.40 -3.29
N GLY A 16 -13.15 5.10 -3.06
CA GLY A 16 -13.93 4.34 -2.07
C GLY A 16 -13.70 4.83 -0.63
N VAL A 17 -12.45 5.06 -0.24
CA VAL A 17 -12.08 5.59 1.08
C VAL A 17 -12.69 6.98 1.29
N TRP A 18 -12.61 7.85 0.28
CA TRP A 18 -13.24 9.16 0.36
C TRP A 18 -14.76 9.05 0.52
N ALA A 19 -15.42 8.22 -0.29
CA ALA A 19 -16.87 8.03 -0.22
C ALA A 19 -17.33 7.47 1.14
N ALA A 20 -16.56 6.56 1.74
CA ALA A 20 -16.90 5.94 3.02
C ALA A 20 -16.63 6.84 4.23
N THR A 21 -15.60 7.70 4.17
CA THR A 21 -15.11 8.46 5.35
C THR A 21 -15.36 9.96 5.27
N GLY A 22 -15.63 10.51 4.09
CA GLY A 22 -15.64 11.95 3.82
C GLY A 22 -14.25 12.62 3.94
N SER A 23 -13.19 11.86 4.23
CA SER A 23 -11.85 12.39 4.52
C SER A 23 -10.97 12.39 3.27
N MET A 24 -10.76 13.58 2.71
CA MET A 24 -9.84 13.76 1.57
C MET A 24 -8.38 13.40 1.92
N PRO A 25 -7.86 13.70 3.13
CA PRO A 25 -6.54 13.22 3.54
C PRO A 25 -6.44 11.69 3.57
N ALA A 26 -7.47 10.98 4.03
CA ALA A 26 -7.47 9.51 4.04
C ALA A 26 -7.42 8.93 2.62
N ALA A 27 -8.15 9.53 1.69
CA ALA A 27 -8.10 9.16 0.28
C ALA A 27 -6.73 9.43 -0.36
N GLY A 28 -6.10 10.56 -0.03
CA GLY A 28 -4.73 10.87 -0.45
C GLY A 28 -3.72 9.84 0.06
N ILE A 29 -3.85 9.40 1.31
CA ILE A 29 -3.03 8.34 1.88
C ILE A 29 -3.26 7.02 1.14
N ALA A 30 -4.51 6.60 0.92
CA ALA A 30 -4.83 5.36 0.21
C ALA A 30 -4.24 5.35 -1.21
N LEU A 31 -4.34 6.48 -1.93
CA LEU A 31 -3.74 6.63 -3.25
C LEU A 31 -2.21 6.53 -3.18
N GLY A 32 -1.59 7.28 -2.27
CA GLY A 32 -0.14 7.34 -2.14
C GLY A 32 0.48 5.99 -1.76
N VAL A 33 -0.11 5.30 -0.78
CA VAL A 33 0.35 3.97 -0.35
C VAL A 33 0.26 2.97 -1.51
N GLY A 34 -0.89 2.89 -2.20
CA GLY A 34 -1.04 1.90 -3.25
C GLY A 34 -0.21 2.16 -4.51
N VAL A 35 0.05 3.44 -4.85
CA VAL A 35 0.97 3.80 -5.94
C VAL A 35 2.42 3.46 -5.60
N LEU A 36 2.81 3.64 -4.34
CA LEU A 36 4.17 3.38 -3.84
C LEU A 36 4.34 1.96 -3.29
N MET A 37 3.40 1.06 -3.56
CA MET A 37 3.40 -0.28 -2.99
C MET A 37 4.66 -1.08 -3.34
N ASP A 38 5.16 -0.93 -4.58
CA ASP A 38 6.38 -1.62 -5.05
C ASP A 38 7.70 -1.10 -4.42
N VAL A 39 7.64 -0.17 -3.45
CA VAL A 39 8.80 0.28 -2.68
C VAL A 39 9.38 -0.85 -1.82
N ASP A 40 8.58 -1.86 -1.47
CA ASP A 40 9.04 -3.08 -0.81
C ASP A 40 10.13 -3.83 -1.61
N HIS A 41 10.12 -3.69 -2.94
CA HIS A 41 11.11 -4.26 -3.85
C HIS A 41 12.37 -3.40 -4.05
N LEU A 42 12.55 -2.28 -3.35
CA LEU A 42 13.76 -1.45 -3.47
C LEU A 42 15.05 -2.26 -3.21
N TYR A 43 15.00 -3.20 -2.27
CA TYR A 43 16.14 -4.05 -1.94
C TYR A 43 16.47 -5.05 -3.07
N ASP A 44 15.44 -5.56 -3.74
CA ASP A 44 15.58 -6.41 -4.93
C ASP A 44 16.21 -5.61 -6.08
N TYR A 45 15.72 -4.38 -6.31
CA TYR A 45 16.29 -3.49 -7.32
C TYR A 45 17.75 -3.13 -7.02
N TYR A 46 18.12 -2.96 -5.76
CA TYR A 46 19.51 -2.76 -5.38
C TYR A 46 20.39 -3.98 -5.73
N HIS A 47 19.95 -5.20 -5.41
CA HIS A 47 20.72 -6.40 -5.75
C HIS A 47 20.85 -6.59 -7.27
N ARG A 48 19.75 -6.36 -7.97
CA ARG A 48 19.70 -6.49 -9.43
C ARG A 48 20.56 -5.44 -10.15
N TYR A 49 20.35 -4.16 -9.88
CA TYR A 49 20.96 -3.09 -10.65
C TYR A 49 22.32 -2.66 -10.13
N VAL A 50 22.57 -2.73 -8.82
CA VAL A 50 23.83 -2.32 -8.20
C VAL A 50 24.79 -3.50 -8.04
N LYS A 51 24.33 -4.61 -7.45
CA LYS A 51 25.18 -5.79 -7.23
C LYS A 51 25.29 -6.73 -8.43
N ARG A 52 24.41 -6.58 -9.44
CA ARG A 52 24.29 -7.49 -10.59
C ARG A 52 24.03 -8.95 -10.17
N GLU A 53 23.37 -9.10 -9.04
CA GLU A 53 22.89 -10.39 -8.54
C GLU A 53 21.45 -10.56 -8.99
N ASP A 54 21.25 -11.30 -10.08
CA ASP A 54 19.92 -11.61 -10.60
C ASP A 54 19.29 -12.80 -9.88
N GLY A 55 17.95 -12.84 -9.83
CA GLY A 55 17.18 -13.99 -9.35
C GLY A 55 16.87 -14.02 -7.86
N GLN A 56 17.24 -12.98 -7.10
CA GLN A 56 16.85 -12.83 -5.70
C GLN A 56 15.56 -11.99 -5.59
N ILE A 57 14.60 -12.47 -4.80
CA ILE A 57 13.36 -11.75 -4.45
C ILE A 57 13.23 -11.82 -2.93
N PHE A 58 13.23 -10.66 -2.27
CA PHE A 58 13.16 -10.55 -0.82
C PHE A 58 11.82 -9.93 -0.43
N VAL A 59 10.84 -10.78 -0.10
CA VAL A 59 9.52 -10.36 0.38
C VAL A 59 9.33 -10.87 1.80
N LEU A 60 9.34 -9.95 2.77
CA LEU A 60 9.07 -10.26 4.18
C LEU A 60 7.62 -9.92 4.51
N LEU A 61 6.82 -10.95 4.81
CA LEU A 61 5.36 -10.90 4.95
C LEU A 61 4.70 -10.47 3.63
N HIS A 62 3.78 -11.26 3.09
CA HIS A 62 3.13 -10.94 1.81
C HIS A 62 2.22 -9.70 1.99
N ALA A 63 1.85 -9.07 0.88
CA ALA A 63 1.15 -7.78 0.93
C ALA A 63 -0.14 -7.80 1.79
N TRP A 64 -0.90 -8.90 1.77
CA TRP A 64 -2.20 -8.97 2.45
C TRP A 64 -2.11 -9.13 3.97
N GLU A 65 -1.00 -9.66 4.50
CA GLU A 65 -0.79 -9.82 5.95
C GLU A 65 -0.75 -8.46 6.66
N TYR A 66 -0.12 -7.45 6.04
CA TYR A 66 -0.08 -6.10 6.58
C TYR A 66 -1.47 -5.46 6.61
N SER A 67 -2.29 -5.67 5.58
CA SER A 67 -3.64 -5.11 5.50
C SER A 67 -4.55 -5.75 6.56
N LEU A 68 -4.43 -7.06 6.83
CA LEU A 68 -5.20 -7.70 7.91
C LEU A 68 -4.80 -7.22 9.31
N VAL A 69 -3.50 -7.17 9.60
CA VAL A 69 -3.02 -6.63 10.88
C VAL A 69 -3.43 -5.16 11.01
N GLY A 70 -3.30 -4.39 9.93
CA GLY A 70 -3.72 -3.00 9.84
C GLY A 70 -5.21 -2.80 10.12
N LEU A 71 -6.09 -3.64 9.57
CA LEU A 71 -7.53 -3.58 9.83
C LEU A 71 -7.85 -3.92 11.29
N ALA A 72 -7.16 -4.89 11.87
CA ALA A 72 -7.29 -5.20 13.28
C ALA A 72 -6.89 -3.99 14.14
N VAL A 73 -5.71 -3.40 13.89
CA VAL A 73 -5.26 -2.19 14.59
C VAL A 73 -6.25 -1.05 14.40
N TRP A 74 -6.76 -0.83 13.19
CA TRP A 74 -7.75 0.19 12.91
C TRP A 74 -9.03 0.03 13.74
N ALA A 75 -9.53 -1.20 13.89
CA ALA A 75 -10.68 -1.51 14.73
C ALA A 75 -10.45 -1.17 16.21
N PHE A 76 -9.21 -1.29 16.70
CA PHE A 76 -8.84 -0.98 18.08
C PHE A 76 -8.42 0.49 18.30
N VAL A 77 -8.14 1.27 17.25
CA VAL A 77 -7.70 2.68 17.32
C VAL A 77 -8.80 3.64 16.84
N PHE A 78 -9.98 3.53 17.48
CA PHE A 78 -11.12 4.44 17.29
C PHE A 78 -11.54 4.69 15.82
N LEU A 79 -11.32 3.73 14.93
CA LEU A 79 -11.71 3.83 13.52
C LEU A 79 -11.10 5.04 12.80
N ASN A 80 -9.85 5.41 13.12
CA ASN A 80 -9.18 6.56 12.53
C ASN A 80 -9.16 6.48 10.98
N PRO A 81 -9.69 7.47 10.25
CA PRO A 81 -9.84 7.38 8.80
C PRO A 81 -8.50 7.42 8.05
N LEU A 82 -7.46 8.04 8.60
CA LEU A 82 -6.13 8.06 7.97
C LEU A 82 -5.50 6.67 8.00
N LEU A 83 -5.64 6.00 9.15
CA LEU A 83 -5.20 4.62 9.30
C LEU A 83 -5.99 3.69 8.37
N LEU A 84 -7.31 3.88 8.22
CA LEU A 84 -8.09 3.14 7.23
C LEU A 84 -7.56 3.34 5.81
N GLY A 85 -7.24 4.59 5.44
CA GLY A 85 -6.65 4.92 4.15
C GLY A 85 -5.33 4.19 3.92
N ALA A 86 -4.44 4.18 4.90
CA ALA A 86 -3.16 3.48 4.81
C ALA A 86 -3.34 1.97 4.64
N VAL A 87 -4.26 1.39 5.39
CA VAL A 87 -4.51 -0.06 5.40
C VAL A 87 -5.18 -0.54 4.12
N LEU A 88 -6.14 0.21 3.59
CA LEU A 88 -6.83 -0.16 2.35
C LEU A 88 -6.00 0.16 1.10
N GLY A 89 -5.06 1.11 1.19
CA GLY A 89 -4.15 1.43 0.11
C GLY A 89 -3.07 0.36 -0.12
N HIS A 90 -2.80 -0.49 0.87
CA HIS A 90 -1.82 -1.57 0.84
C HIS A 90 -2.48 -2.91 0.48
#